data_AF-A0A2V1NCS6-F1
#
_entry.id   AF-A0A2V1NCS6-F1
#
_cell.length_a   1.000
_cell.length_b   1.000
_cell.length_c   1.000
_cell.angle_alpha   90.00
_cell.angle_beta   90.00
_cell.angle_gamma   90.00
#
_symmetry.space_group_name_H-M   'P 1'
#
loop_
_entity.id
_entity.type
_entity.pdbx_description
1 polymer ?
#
loop_
_entity_poly.entity_id
_entity_poly.type
_entity_poly.pdbx_seq_one_letter_code
_entity_poly.pdbx_strand_id
1 'polypeptide(L)'
;MRARVLVPVAVLLVPGVYFGPHLVADDGSQGGFADQRVLVGAVREGFVRYWGAGSGDYSSGMGGVVEYWFRFHVAKALIASALLAVLVALGVVVWRAFLRSEGARRGALAVAGVLVTGLGLLSLVVAAANAQGAVAPFTSALTMLPVGTRGGELGGTLAQVRAQLATDPHSASPALAEMVSDNARYHVSMAVIAGVLAVGLVVASVVLWRRFANAGDRRTRRLLGAFGALGTVLVCAVLVVGVANVTVAADSARGLTDFFGA
;
A
#
# COMPACT_ATOMS: atom_id res chain seq x y z
N MET A 1 -27.55 4.87 -7.84
CA MET A 1 -26.82 5.91 -8.61
C MET A 1 -26.63 5.44 -10.05
N ARG A 2 -26.98 6.28 -11.04
CA ARG A 2 -26.76 5.98 -12.47
C ARG A 2 -25.29 6.28 -12.81
N ALA A 3 -24.68 5.56 -13.76
CA ALA A 3 -23.27 5.72 -14.16
C ALA A 3 -22.84 7.19 -14.42
N ARG A 4 -23.79 8.05 -14.79
CA ARG A 4 -23.64 9.50 -14.95
C ARG A 4 -23.09 10.23 -13.72
N VAL A 5 -23.23 9.68 -12.51
CA VAL A 5 -22.66 10.25 -11.29
C VAL A 5 -21.34 9.58 -10.92
N LEU A 6 -21.25 8.26 -11.07
CA LEU A 6 -20.06 7.49 -10.68
C LEU A 6 -18.83 7.83 -11.53
N VAL A 7 -19.02 8.08 -12.84
CA VAL A 7 -17.90 8.41 -13.73
C VAL A 7 -17.26 9.75 -13.35
N PRO A 8 -17.99 10.87 -13.23
CA PRO A 8 -17.41 12.13 -12.76
C PRO A 8 -16.73 12.03 -11.40
N VAL A 9 -17.33 11.31 -10.45
CA VAL A 9 -16.72 11.11 -9.13
C VAL A 9 -15.41 10.33 -9.23
N ALA A 10 -15.35 9.26 -10.02
CA ALA A 10 -14.09 8.53 -10.24
C ALA A 10 -13.03 9.43 -10.89
N VAL A 11 -13.42 10.21 -11.91
CA VAL A 11 -12.53 11.15 -12.60
C VAL A 11 -11.98 12.22 -11.65
N LEU A 12 -12.78 12.70 -10.69
CA LEU A 12 -12.33 13.64 -9.65
C LEU A 12 -11.39 12.98 -8.63
N LEU A 13 -11.69 11.76 -8.21
CA LEU A 13 -10.92 11.07 -7.17
C LEU A 13 -9.53 10.62 -7.64
N VAL A 14 -9.35 10.32 -8.94
CA VAL A 14 -8.05 9.93 -9.51
C VAL A 14 -6.95 10.97 -9.23
N PRO A 15 -7.08 12.25 -9.63
CA PRO A 15 -6.11 13.27 -9.26
C PRO A 15 -6.11 13.51 -7.74
N GLY A 16 -7.25 13.34 -7.07
CA GLY A 16 -7.34 13.39 -5.61
C GLY A 16 -6.39 12.42 -4.89
N VAL A 17 -6.21 11.20 -5.39
CA VAL A 17 -5.26 10.21 -4.82
C VAL A 17 -3.80 10.71 -4.91
N TYR A 18 -3.49 11.52 -5.92
CA TYR A 18 -2.14 12.03 -6.14
C TYR A 18 -1.88 13.34 -5.39
N PHE A 19 -2.77 14.33 -5.54
CA PHE A 19 -2.57 15.67 -4.98
C PHE A 19 -3.14 15.84 -3.57
N GLY A 20 -4.26 15.18 -3.27
CA GLY A 20 -4.97 15.32 -2.00
C GLY A 20 -4.13 15.03 -0.77
N PRO A 21 -3.31 13.96 -0.73
CA PRO A 21 -2.49 13.65 0.42
C PRO A 21 -1.53 14.76 0.84
N HIS A 22 -0.90 15.44 -0.13
CA HIS A 22 0.01 16.55 0.15
C HIS A 22 -0.73 17.75 0.77
N LEU A 23 -1.94 18.04 0.30
CA LEU A 23 -2.77 19.14 0.83
C LEU A 23 -3.30 18.88 2.25
N VAL A 24 -3.49 17.61 2.62
CA VAL A 24 -3.98 17.21 3.95
C VAL A 24 -2.83 17.04 4.95
N ALA A 25 -1.69 16.54 4.47
CA ALA A 25 -0.52 16.28 5.31
C ALA A 25 0.25 17.55 5.68
N ASP A 26 0.22 18.57 4.82
CA ASP A 26 0.84 19.86 5.11
C ASP A 26 0.02 20.63 6.17
N ASP A 27 0.65 20.94 7.31
CA ASP A 27 0.09 21.83 8.34
C ASP A 27 0.70 23.23 8.31
N GLY A 28 1.54 23.52 7.30
CA GLY A 28 2.18 24.82 7.13
C GLY A 28 3.28 25.13 8.14
N SER A 29 3.65 24.20 9.03
CA SER A 29 4.48 24.52 10.19
C SER A 29 6.00 24.35 10.01
N GLN A 30 6.52 23.82 8.90
CA GLN A 30 7.98 23.67 8.66
C GLN A 30 8.38 23.72 7.18
N GLY A 31 7.97 24.75 6.42
CA GLY A 31 8.35 24.92 5.01
C GLY A 31 7.76 23.89 4.03
N GLY A 32 6.99 22.92 4.52
CA GLY A 32 6.19 21.94 3.78
C GLY A 32 7.01 20.80 3.17
N PHE A 33 6.61 19.54 3.44
CA PHE A 33 7.18 18.35 2.76
C PHE A 33 6.44 18.00 1.46
N ALA A 34 5.71 18.95 0.89
CA ALA A 34 5.00 18.77 -0.37
C ALA A 34 5.97 18.62 -1.56
N ASP A 35 7.16 19.25 -1.53
CA ASP A 35 8.23 18.98 -2.49
C ASP A 35 8.96 17.69 -2.08
N GLN A 36 8.93 16.69 -2.98
CA GLN A 36 9.58 15.40 -2.78
C GLN A 36 11.09 15.51 -2.49
N ARG A 37 11.80 16.47 -3.08
CA ARG A 37 13.24 16.65 -2.83
C ARG A 37 13.51 17.16 -1.43
N VAL A 38 12.66 18.06 -0.92
CA VAL A 38 12.75 18.57 0.45
C VAL A 38 12.51 17.43 1.44
N LEU A 39 11.48 16.62 1.20
CA LEU A 39 11.20 15.44 2.02
C LEU A 39 12.36 14.43 2.02
N VAL A 40 12.91 14.09 0.85
CA VAL A 40 14.06 13.17 0.76
C VAL A 40 15.29 13.73 1.49
N GLY A 41 15.55 15.04 1.40
CA GLY A 41 16.59 15.71 2.17
C GLY A 41 16.36 15.59 3.67
N ALA A 42 15.14 15.90 4.12
CA ALA A 42 14.75 15.82 5.52
C ALA A 42 14.82 14.39 6.09
N VAL A 43 14.47 13.36 5.31
CA VAL A 43 14.64 11.96 5.71
C VAL A 43 16.13 11.65 5.93
N ARG A 44 17.02 12.09 5.02
CA ARG A 44 18.46 11.82 5.13
C ARG A 44 19.07 12.50 6.35
N GLU A 45 18.82 13.80 6.52
CA GLU A 45 19.34 14.58 7.63
C GLU A 45 18.71 14.17 8.97
N GLY A 46 17.40 13.92 8.97
CA GLY A 46 16.65 13.45 10.13
C GLY A 46 17.11 12.08 10.59
N PHE A 47 17.43 11.16 9.67
CA PHE A 47 17.93 9.83 9.99
C PHE A 47 19.31 9.86 10.66
N VAL A 48 20.24 10.69 10.15
CA VAL A 48 21.56 10.88 10.78
C VAL A 48 21.41 11.40 12.21
N ARG A 49 20.54 12.39 12.44
CA ARG A 49 20.27 12.94 13.78
C ARG A 49 19.60 11.92 14.71
N TYR A 50 18.60 11.21 14.22
CA TYR A 50 17.93 10.12 14.95
C TYR A 50 18.93 9.06 15.42
N TRP A 51 19.81 8.61 14.52
CA TRP A 51 20.82 7.62 14.85
C TRP A 51 21.85 8.15 15.85
N GLY A 52 22.35 9.38 15.63
CA GLY A 52 23.31 10.02 16.52
C GLY A 52 22.79 10.27 17.94
N ALA A 53 21.48 10.52 18.10
CA ALA A 53 20.85 10.65 19.41
C ALA A 53 20.76 9.32 20.17
N GLY A 54 20.63 8.20 19.46
CA GLY A 54 20.67 6.84 20.02
C GLY A 54 19.48 6.45 20.91
N SER A 55 18.54 7.36 21.18
CA SER A 55 17.47 7.19 22.17
C SER A 55 16.27 6.34 21.71
N GLY A 56 16.14 6.09 20.40
CA GLY A 56 14.94 5.45 19.82
C GLY A 56 13.72 6.36 19.69
N ASP A 57 13.83 7.62 20.14
CA ASP A 57 12.79 8.62 19.94
C ASP A 57 13.03 9.40 18.63
N TYR A 58 11.95 9.56 17.86
CA TYR A 58 11.95 10.33 16.62
C TYR A 58 12.15 11.83 16.84
N SER A 59 11.86 12.37 18.03
CA SER A 59 11.92 13.82 18.32
C SER A 59 13.26 14.49 17.97
N SER A 60 14.36 13.72 18.03
CA SER A 60 15.71 14.19 17.75
C SER A 60 16.02 14.39 16.25
N GLY A 61 15.12 14.03 15.33
CA GLY A 61 15.32 14.32 13.91
C GLY A 61 14.20 13.87 12.97
N MET A 62 13.61 12.70 13.22
CA MET A 62 12.61 12.09 12.33
C MET A 62 11.17 12.47 12.67
N GLY A 63 10.89 13.10 13.80
CA GLY A 63 9.53 13.31 14.31
C GLY A 63 8.62 14.05 13.32
N GLY A 64 9.08 15.17 12.77
CA GLY A 64 8.30 15.92 11.76
C GLY A 64 8.09 15.15 10.46
N VAL A 65 9.09 14.38 10.02
CA VAL A 65 9.00 13.53 8.83
C VAL A 65 7.98 12.41 9.05
N VAL A 66 8.07 11.71 10.18
CA VAL A 66 7.19 10.60 10.57
C VAL A 66 5.74 11.08 10.67
N GLU A 67 5.49 12.22 11.32
CA GLU A 67 4.14 12.78 11.48
C GLU A 67 3.52 13.18 10.13
N TYR A 68 4.28 13.90 9.29
CA TYR A 68 3.83 14.24 7.94
C TYR A 68 3.55 12.98 7.11
N TRP A 69 4.46 12.01 7.16
CA TRP A 69 4.37 10.78 6.36
C TRP A 69 3.20 9.90 6.78
N PHE A 70 2.92 9.83 8.09
CA PHE A 70 1.71 9.24 8.64
C PHE A 70 0.44 9.86 8.04
N ARG A 71 0.29 11.19 8.15
CA ARG A 71 -0.89 11.92 7.63
C ARG A 71 -1.04 11.75 6.12
N PHE A 72 0.07 11.80 5.38
CA PHE A 72 0.10 11.56 3.94
C PHE A 72 -0.47 10.18 3.59
N HIS A 73 0.01 9.13 4.25
CA HIS A 73 -0.45 7.77 4.01
C HIS A 73 -1.91 7.55 4.41
N VAL A 74 -2.35 8.10 5.55
CA VAL A 74 -3.76 8.06 5.97
C VAL A 74 -4.66 8.71 4.92
N ALA A 75 -4.34 9.93 4.50
CA ALA A 75 -5.13 10.64 3.49
C ALA A 75 -5.20 9.85 2.17
N LYS A 76 -4.07 9.31 1.71
CA LYS A 76 -4.00 8.52 0.47
C LYS A 76 -4.79 7.22 0.56
N ALA A 77 -4.74 6.52 1.70
CA ALA A 77 -5.52 5.31 1.94
C ALA A 77 -7.03 5.59 1.92
N LEU A 78 -7.48 6.69 2.54
CA LEU A 78 -8.89 7.07 2.56
C LEU A 78 -9.42 7.44 1.17
N ILE A 79 -8.68 8.27 0.41
CA ILE A 79 -9.09 8.68 -0.93
C ILE A 79 -9.09 7.47 -1.88
N ALA A 80 -8.07 6.59 -1.80
CA ALA A 80 -8.02 5.36 -2.59
C ALA A 80 -9.14 4.38 -2.24
N SER A 81 -9.57 4.32 -0.97
CA SER A 81 -10.72 3.51 -0.54
C SER A 81 -12.04 4.06 -1.08
N ALA A 82 -12.21 5.39 -1.09
CA ALA A 82 -13.36 6.03 -1.71
C ALA A 82 -13.42 5.78 -3.22
N LEU A 83 -12.28 5.90 -3.91
CA LEU A 83 -12.16 5.58 -5.34
C LEU A 83 -12.51 4.11 -5.61
N LEU A 84 -11.98 3.19 -4.79
CA LEU A 84 -12.29 1.76 -4.89
C LEU A 84 -13.80 1.50 -4.78
N ALA A 85 -14.48 2.10 -3.79
CA ALA A 85 -15.92 1.93 -3.62
C ALA A 85 -16.71 2.41 -4.85
N VAL A 86 -16.32 3.55 -5.43
CA VAL A 86 -16.93 4.10 -6.65
C VAL A 86 -16.68 3.18 -7.85
N LEU A 87 -15.46 2.65 -8.01
CA LEU A 87 -15.10 1.74 -9.10
C LEU A 87 -15.81 0.39 -8.98
N VAL A 88 -15.98 -0.15 -7.77
CA VAL A 88 -16.78 -1.37 -7.54
C VAL A 88 -18.24 -1.13 -7.95
N ALA A 89 -18.84 -0.03 -7.50
CA ALA A 89 -20.21 0.32 -7.88
C ALA A 89 -20.35 0.50 -9.40
N LEU A 90 -19.39 1.19 -10.03
CA LEU A 90 -19.37 1.39 -11.47
C LEU A 90 -19.19 0.07 -12.22
N GLY A 91 -18.29 -0.80 -11.76
CA GLY A 91 -18.08 -2.13 -12.31
C GLY A 91 -19.36 -2.95 -12.30
N VAL A 92 -20.09 -2.97 -11.18
CA VAL A 92 -21.41 -3.65 -11.09
C VAL A 92 -22.38 -3.10 -12.14
N VAL A 93 -22.46 -1.78 -12.30
CA VAL A 93 -23.34 -1.15 -13.30
C VAL A 93 -22.94 -1.52 -14.73
N VAL A 94 -21.64 -1.45 -15.05
CA VAL A 94 -21.10 -1.74 -16.38
C VAL A 94 -21.28 -3.22 -16.74
N TRP A 95 -20.94 -4.13 -15.84
CA TRP A 95 -21.08 -5.57 -16.09
C TRP A 95 -22.55 -5.99 -16.20
N ARG A 96 -23.46 -5.41 -15.41
CA ARG A 96 -24.91 -5.61 -15.58
C ARG A 96 -25.44 -5.05 -16.90
N ALA A 97 -24.88 -3.95 -17.40
CA ALA A 97 -25.23 -3.42 -18.71
C ALA A 97 -24.68 -4.30 -19.85
N PHE A 98 -23.45 -4.80 -19.70
CA PHE A 98 -22.82 -5.72 -20.64
C PHE A 98 -23.67 -6.98 -20.85
N LEU A 99 -24.16 -7.60 -19.78
CA LEU A 99 -24.99 -8.81 -19.87
C LEU A 99 -26.26 -8.60 -20.70
N ARG A 100 -26.85 -7.39 -20.67
CA ARG A 100 -28.09 -7.03 -21.36
C ARG A 100 -27.89 -6.41 -22.75
N SER A 101 -26.64 -6.23 -23.20
CA SER A 101 -26.33 -5.51 -24.45
C SER A 101 -25.88 -6.47 -25.56
N GLU A 102 -26.01 -6.01 -26.80
CA GLU A 102 -25.57 -6.72 -28.02
C GLU A 102 -24.75 -5.81 -28.95
N GLY A 103 -24.23 -6.37 -30.05
CA GLY A 103 -23.49 -5.64 -31.07
C GLY A 103 -22.27 -4.85 -30.55
N ALA A 104 -21.99 -3.71 -31.17
CA ALA A 104 -20.85 -2.84 -30.85
C ALA A 104 -20.89 -2.32 -29.40
N ARG A 105 -22.09 -2.01 -28.89
CA ARG A 105 -22.29 -1.54 -27.50
C ARG A 105 -21.79 -2.58 -26.49
N ARG A 106 -21.99 -3.87 -26.75
CA ARG A 106 -21.47 -4.95 -25.90
C ARG A 106 -19.94 -4.94 -25.86
N GLY A 107 -19.29 -4.77 -27.02
CA GLY A 107 -17.83 -4.67 -27.09
C GLY A 107 -17.30 -3.52 -26.25
N ALA A 108 -17.87 -2.33 -26.41
CA ALA A 108 -17.50 -1.16 -25.61
C ALA A 108 -17.69 -1.37 -24.10
N LEU A 109 -18.80 -2.00 -23.69
CA LEU A 109 -19.06 -2.30 -22.27
C LEU A 109 -18.12 -3.38 -21.71
N ALA A 110 -17.67 -4.34 -22.53
CA ALA A 110 -16.67 -5.32 -22.12
C ALA A 110 -15.33 -4.65 -21.83
N VAL A 111 -14.86 -3.79 -22.75
CA VAL A 111 -13.62 -3.01 -22.57
C VAL A 111 -13.72 -2.12 -21.33
N ALA A 112 -14.81 -1.36 -21.20
CA ALA A 112 -15.06 -0.53 -20.03
C ALA A 112 -15.10 -1.35 -18.72
N GLY A 113 -15.70 -2.53 -18.75
CA GLY A 113 -15.77 -3.43 -17.59
C GLY A 113 -14.38 -3.90 -17.16
N VAL A 114 -13.53 -4.30 -18.11
CA VAL A 114 -12.15 -4.69 -17.84
C VAL A 114 -11.35 -3.53 -17.27
N LEU A 115 -11.43 -2.35 -17.88
CA LEU A 115 -10.73 -1.15 -17.41
C LEU A 115 -11.15 -0.76 -15.99
N VAL A 116 -12.45 -0.69 -15.70
CA VAL A 116 -12.97 -0.36 -14.37
C VAL A 116 -12.56 -1.40 -13.33
N THR A 117 -12.53 -2.68 -13.71
CA THR A 117 -12.06 -3.76 -12.82
C THR A 117 -10.56 -3.62 -12.52
N GLY A 118 -9.73 -3.36 -13.54
CA GLY A 118 -8.30 -3.15 -13.39
C GLY A 118 -7.96 -1.92 -12.53
N LEU A 119 -8.66 -0.80 -12.77
CA LEU A 119 -8.55 0.39 -11.93
C LEU A 119 -8.99 0.12 -10.48
N GLY A 120 -10.02 -0.69 -10.28
CA GLY A 120 -10.46 -1.12 -8.95
C GLY A 120 -9.37 -1.90 -8.21
N LEU A 121 -8.75 -2.89 -8.88
CA LEU A 121 -7.64 -3.65 -8.31
C LEU A 121 -6.43 -2.75 -8.00
N LEU A 122 -6.10 -1.81 -8.87
CA LEU A 122 -5.04 -0.84 -8.60
C LEU A 122 -5.37 0.03 -7.38
N SER A 123 -6.59 0.54 -7.29
CA SER A 123 -7.05 1.35 -6.15
C SER A 123 -6.99 0.57 -4.83
N LEU A 124 -7.29 -0.74 -4.87
CA LEU A 124 -7.14 -1.64 -3.72
C LEU A 124 -5.68 -1.78 -3.29
N VAL A 125 -4.76 -1.98 -4.23
CA VAL A 125 -3.31 -2.04 -3.94
C VAL A 125 -2.82 -0.73 -3.33
N VAL A 126 -3.24 0.41 -3.89
CA VAL A 126 -2.90 1.73 -3.34
C VAL A 126 -3.44 1.88 -1.92
N ALA A 127 -4.70 1.53 -1.66
CA ALA A 127 -5.27 1.61 -0.32
C ALA A 127 -4.52 0.72 0.69
N ALA A 128 -4.22 -0.53 0.33
CA ALA A 128 -3.48 -1.47 1.16
C ALA A 128 -2.06 -0.97 1.50
N ALA A 129 -1.28 -0.58 0.48
CA ALA A 129 0.09 -0.10 0.67
C ALA A 129 0.14 1.19 1.51
N ASN A 130 -0.86 2.07 1.39
CA ASN A 130 -0.91 3.29 2.18
C ASN A 130 -1.45 3.06 3.60
N ALA A 131 -2.33 2.10 3.82
CA ALA A 131 -2.69 1.68 5.17
C ALA A 131 -1.46 1.08 5.90
N GLN A 132 -0.66 0.27 5.19
CA GLN A 132 0.61 -0.25 5.71
C GLN A 132 1.59 0.88 6.07
N GLY A 133 1.81 1.83 5.14
CA GLY A 133 2.69 2.97 5.37
C GLY A 133 2.24 3.88 6.52
N ALA A 134 0.93 3.97 6.79
CA ALA A 134 0.41 4.71 7.94
C ALA A 134 0.65 3.98 9.28
N VAL A 135 0.70 2.64 9.30
CA VAL A 135 0.94 1.89 10.54
C VAL A 135 2.39 1.98 11.01
N ALA A 136 3.33 2.03 10.06
CA ALA A 136 4.76 2.09 10.32
C ALA A 136 5.42 3.16 9.41
N PRO A 137 5.16 4.44 9.69
CA PRO A 137 5.61 5.56 8.86
C PRO A 137 7.13 5.70 8.83
N PHE A 138 7.83 5.32 9.89
CA PHE A 138 9.29 5.40 9.94
C PHE A 138 9.93 4.44 8.93
N THR A 139 9.60 3.15 8.98
CA THR A 139 10.06 2.13 8.01
C THR A 139 9.66 2.50 6.60
N SER A 140 8.43 2.98 6.40
CA SER A 140 8.00 3.44 5.08
C SER A 140 8.85 4.61 4.57
N ALA A 141 9.26 5.55 5.43
CA ALA A 141 10.12 6.66 5.06
C ALA A 141 11.56 6.21 4.76
N LEU A 142 12.06 5.14 5.41
CA LEU A 142 13.39 4.58 5.12
C LEU A 142 13.56 4.17 3.65
N THR A 143 12.48 3.82 2.95
CA THR A 143 12.52 3.51 1.52
C THR A 143 13.02 4.65 0.63
N MET A 144 13.05 5.89 1.16
CA MET A 144 13.62 7.06 0.49
C MET A 144 15.12 7.24 0.71
N LEU A 145 15.70 6.49 1.66
CA LEU A 145 17.13 6.58 1.94
C LEU A 145 17.91 5.97 0.77
N PRO A 146 18.95 6.66 0.28
CA PRO A 146 19.89 6.09 -0.68
C PRO A 146 20.81 5.10 0.07
N VAL A 147 20.33 3.90 0.38
CA VAL A 147 21.06 2.90 1.19
C VAL A 147 22.42 2.51 0.60
N GLY A 148 22.63 2.70 -0.70
CA GLY A 148 23.92 2.50 -1.38
C GLY A 148 24.97 3.60 -1.15
N THR A 149 24.66 4.69 -0.43
CA THR A 149 25.61 5.78 -0.16
C THR A 149 26.74 5.30 0.76
N ARG A 150 27.99 5.55 0.36
CA ARG A 150 29.21 5.15 1.10
C ARG A 150 30.01 6.32 1.71
N GLY A 151 29.75 7.55 1.29
CA GLY A 151 30.47 8.74 1.74
C GLY A 151 29.62 9.70 2.57
N GLY A 152 30.27 10.60 3.31
CA GLY A 152 29.63 11.60 4.16
C GLY A 152 28.98 11.01 5.42
N GLU A 153 28.29 11.86 6.18
CA GLU A 153 27.67 11.49 7.46
C GLU A 153 26.63 10.37 7.32
N LEU A 154 25.83 10.42 6.25
CA LEU A 154 24.85 9.37 5.97
C LEU A 154 25.54 8.02 5.68
N GLY A 155 26.61 8.01 4.90
CA GLY A 155 27.36 6.78 4.63
C GLY A 155 27.96 6.16 5.90
N GLY A 156 28.52 7.00 6.78
CA GLY A 156 29.01 6.58 8.10
C GLY A 156 27.89 6.03 9.00
N THR A 157 26.74 6.69 9.01
CA THR A 157 25.55 6.26 9.75
C THR A 157 25.05 4.90 9.25
N LEU A 158 24.92 4.72 7.93
CA LEU A 158 24.51 3.44 7.34
C LEU A 158 25.52 2.33 7.63
N ALA A 159 26.82 2.61 7.66
CA ALA A 159 27.84 1.63 8.05
C ALA A 159 27.69 1.20 9.52
N GLN A 160 27.39 2.13 10.43
CA GLN A 160 27.12 1.82 11.84
C GLN A 160 25.85 0.98 12.02
N VAL A 161 24.79 1.27 11.26
CA VAL A 161 23.56 0.48 11.25
C VAL A 161 23.85 -0.97 10.86
N ARG A 162 24.57 -1.19 9.75
CA ARG A 162 24.96 -2.53 9.30
C ARG A 162 25.81 -3.26 10.34
N ALA A 163 26.75 -2.54 10.97
CA ALA A 163 27.60 -3.11 12.02
C ALA A 163 26.76 -3.56 13.24
N GLN A 164 25.80 -2.76 13.70
CA GLN A 164 24.94 -3.17 14.83
C GLN A 164 23.95 -4.29 14.45
N LEU A 165 23.44 -4.31 13.21
CA LEU A 165 22.60 -5.41 12.72
C LEU A 165 23.36 -6.76 12.65
N ALA A 166 24.68 -6.72 12.48
CA ALA A 166 25.55 -7.90 12.50
C ALA A 166 25.92 -8.37 13.92
N THR A 167 25.64 -7.57 14.95
CA THR A 167 25.91 -7.92 16.36
C THR A 167 24.70 -8.58 17.02
N ASP A 168 24.89 -9.12 18.23
CA ASP A 168 23.84 -9.79 19.01
C ASP A 168 22.61 -8.86 19.18
N PRO A 169 21.38 -9.30 18.81
CA PRO A 169 20.15 -8.53 18.99
C PRO A 169 19.94 -7.98 20.41
N HIS A 170 20.46 -8.65 21.43
CA HIS A 170 20.36 -8.20 22.84
C HIS A 170 21.23 -7.00 23.16
N SER A 171 22.16 -6.64 22.27
CA SER A 171 23.06 -5.48 22.40
C SER A 171 22.63 -4.29 21.52
N ALA A 172 21.48 -4.39 20.86
CA ALA A 172 20.98 -3.34 19.97
C ALA A 172 20.79 -2.01 20.72
N SER A 173 21.26 -0.92 20.11
CA SER A 173 20.95 0.42 20.62
C SER A 173 19.43 0.66 20.61
N PRO A 174 18.89 1.54 21.48
CA PRO A 174 17.46 1.88 21.44
C PRO A 174 16.98 2.37 20.07
N ALA A 175 17.84 3.11 19.35
CA ALA A 175 17.57 3.52 17.96
C ALA A 175 17.45 2.34 16.98
N LEU A 176 18.30 1.32 17.11
CA LEU A 176 18.16 0.11 16.29
C LEU A 176 16.93 -0.71 16.71
N ALA A 177 16.67 -0.83 18.01
CA ALA A 177 15.53 -1.58 18.52
C ALA A 177 14.18 -1.02 18.05
N GLU A 178 14.01 0.31 18.05
CA GLU A 178 12.79 0.93 17.50
C GLU A 178 12.71 0.74 15.97
N MET A 179 13.83 0.82 15.24
CA MET A 179 13.83 0.54 13.80
C MET A 179 13.41 -0.90 13.48
N VAL A 180 13.90 -1.89 14.24
CA VAL A 180 13.48 -3.29 14.13
C VAL A 180 12.00 -3.45 14.48
N SER A 181 11.54 -2.79 15.55
CA SER A 181 10.14 -2.84 16.00
C SER A 181 9.18 -2.24 14.98
N ASP A 182 9.50 -1.07 14.43
CA ASP A 182 8.68 -0.41 13.42
C ASP A 182 8.67 -1.22 12.11
N ASN A 183 9.79 -1.83 11.72
CA ASN A 183 9.85 -2.72 10.56
C ASN A 183 8.96 -3.95 10.75
N ALA A 184 8.93 -4.52 11.95
CA ALA A 184 8.01 -5.60 12.29
C ALA A 184 6.54 -5.15 12.14
N ARG A 185 6.18 -3.98 12.67
CA ARG A 185 4.82 -3.40 12.52
C ARG A 185 4.46 -3.20 11.04
N TYR A 186 5.40 -2.72 10.23
CA TYR A 186 5.22 -2.53 8.78
C TYR A 186 4.84 -3.84 8.08
N HIS A 187 5.53 -4.94 8.37
CA HIS A 187 5.25 -6.23 7.74
C HIS A 187 4.04 -6.95 8.35
N VAL A 188 3.84 -6.91 9.68
CA VAL A 188 2.64 -7.45 10.33
C VAL A 188 1.37 -6.79 9.78
N SER A 189 1.38 -5.46 9.59
CA SER A 189 0.21 -4.76 9.07
C SER A 189 -0.19 -5.23 7.66
N MET A 190 0.78 -5.46 6.77
CA MET A 190 0.51 -6.01 5.44
C MET A 190 0.06 -7.46 5.49
N ALA A 191 0.60 -8.27 6.41
CA ALA A 191 0.13 -9.64 6.62
C ALA A 191 -1.35 -9.67 7.06
N VAL A 192 -1.75 -8.78 7.97
CA VAL A 192 -3.15 -8.62 8.40
C VAL A 192 -4.04 -8.17 7.25
N ILE A 193 -3.63 -7.14 6.51
CA ILE A 193 -4.36 -6.65 5.32
C ILE A 193 -4.53 -7.78 4.30
N ALA A 194 -3.45 -8.51 4.00
CA ALA A 194 -3.49 -9.65 3.09
C ALA A 194 -4.46 -10.74 3.59
N GLY A 195 -4.46 -11.06 4.88
CA GLY A 195 -5.41 -12.00 5.47
C GLY A 195 -6.87 -11.58 5.29
N VAL A 196 -7.19 -10.31 5.58
CA VAL A 196 -8.55 -9.76 5.38
C VAL A 196 -8.96 -9.82 3.91
N LEU A 197 -8.07 -9.43 3.00
CA LEU A 197 -8.31 -9.49 1.56
C LEU A 197 -8.51 -10.92 1.06
N ALA A 198 -7.69 -11.87 1.53
CA ALA A 198 -7.82 -13.28 1.18
C ALA A 198 -9.17 -13.85 1.61
N VAL A 199 -9.62 -13.58 2.85
CA VAL A 199 -10.94 -14.01 3.34
C VAL A 199 -12.05 -13.42 2.46
N GLY A 200 -12.01 -12.12 2.18
CA GLY A 200 -13.00 -11.46 1.32
C GLY A 200 -13.04 -12.05 -0.10
N LEU A 201 -11.88 -12.29 -0.70
CA LEU A 201 -11.76 -12.88 -2.03
C LEU A 201 -12.20 -14.35 -2.07
N VAL A 202 -11.95 -15.13 -1.02
CA VAL A 202 -12.45 -16.52 -0.89
C VAL A 202 -13.97 -16.52 -0.84
N VAL A 203 -14.58 -15.69 0.03
CA VAL A 203 -16.03 -15.58 0.13
C VAL A 203 -16.64 -15.15 -1.21
N ALA A 204 -16.08 -14.12 -1.85
CA ALA A 204 -16.54 -13.67 -3.16
C ALA A 204 -16.42 -14.77 -4.23
N SER A 205 -15.27 -15.45 -4.30
CA SER A 205 -15.04 -16.55 -5.23
C SER A 205 -16.04 -17.68 -5.02
N VAL A 206 -16.28 -18.12 -3.78
CA VAL A 206 -17.29 -19.17 -3.47
C VAL A 206 -18.69 -18.75 -3.92
N VAL A 207 -19.10 -17.50 -3.65
CA VAL A 207 -20.39 -16.98 -4.11
C VAL A 207 -20.48 -16.97 -5.64
N LEU A 208 -19.41 -16.55 -6.32
CA LEU A 208 -19.35 -16.51 -7.78
C LEU A 208 -19.39 -17.91 -8.40
N TRP A 209 -18.68 -18.88 -7.83
CA TRP A 209 -18.69 -20.28 -8.27
C TRP A 209 -20.05 -20.94 -8.06
N ARG A 210 -20.72 -20.67 -6.93
CA ARG A 210 -22.10 -21.13 -6.69
C ARG A 210 -23.06 -20.54 -7.71
N ARG A 211 -22.95 -19.24 -8.00
CA ARG A 211 -23.77 -18.57 -9.03
C ARG A 211 -23.45 -19.07 -10.43
N PHE A 212 -22.20 -19.40 -10.72
CA PHE A 212 -21.75 -19.98 -11.98
C PHE A 212 -22.42 -21.33 -12.25
N ALA A 213 -22.47 -22.20 -11.23
CA ALA A 213 -23.11 -23.52 -11.33
C ALA A 213 -24.62 -23.41 -11.63
N ASN A 214 -25.28 -22.39 -11.09
CA ASN A 214 -26.71 -22.15 -11.26
C ASN A 214 -27.07 -21.26 -12.47
N ALA A 215 -26.08 -20.79 -13.24
CA ALA A 215 -26.33 -19.87 -14.34
C ALA A 215 -26.90 -20.60 -15.56
N GLY A 216 -28.16 -20.29 -15.92
CA GLY A 216 -28.83 -20.86 -17.10
C GLY A 216 -28.30 -20.33 -18.44
N ASP A 217 -27.81 -19.08 -18.48
CA ASP A 217 -27.28 -18.49 -19.71
C ASP A 217 -25.75 -18.56 -19.81
N ARG A 218 -25.24 -18.91 -21.01
CA ARG A 218 -23.81 -19.12 -21.28
C ARG A 218 -22.96 -17.86 -20.99
N ARG A 219 -23.53 -16.67 -21.12
CA ARG A 219 -22.81 -15.39 -21.02
C ARG A 219 -22.53 -15.05 -19.56
N THR A 220 -23.56 -15.06 -18.72
CA THR A 220 -23.45 -14.92 -17.27
C THR A 220 -22.53 -16.01 -16.72
N ARG A 221 -22.67 -17.26 -17.19
CA ARG A 221 -21.77 -18.35 -16.81
C ARG A 221 -20.31 -18.03 -17.13
N ARG A 222 -19.98 -17.58 -18.35
CA ARG A 222 -18.60 -17.17 -18.69
C ARG A 222 -18.07 -16.03 -17.81
N LEU A 223 -18.88 -15.01 -17.56
CA LEU A 223 -18.48 -13.86 -16.75
C LEU A 223 -18.22 -14.25 -15.29
N LEU A 224 -19.14 -15.00 -14.69
CA LEU A 224 -18.99 -15.51 -13.32
C LEU A 224 -17.78 -16.43 -13.19
N GLY A 225 -17.54 -17.29 -14.18
CA GLY A 225 -16.37 -18.17 -14.23
C GLY A 225 -15.06 -17.38 -14.34
N ALA A 226 -15.03 -16.33 -15.16
CA ALA A 226 -13.86 -15.45 -15.28
C ALA A 226 -13.55 -14.73 -13.95
N PHE A 227 -14.57 -14.18 -13.29
CA PHE A 227 -14.39 -13.55 -11.97
C PHE A 227 -14.03 -14.55 -10.87
N GLY A 228 -14.62 -15.75 -10.88
CA GLY A 228 -14.28 -16.82 -9.96
C GLY A 228 -12.83 -17.28 -10.13
N ALA A 229 -12.37 -17.46 -11.37
CA ALA A 229 -10.98 -17.82 -11.66
C ALA A 229 -10.01 -16.70 -11.27
N LEU A 230 -10.32 -15.44 -11.63
CA LEU A 230 -9.54 -14.29 -11.21
C LEU A 230 -9.45 -14.19 -9.68
N GLY A 231 -10.58 -14.36 -8.99
CA GLY A 231 -10.64 -14.36 -7.53
C GLY A 231 -9.74 -15.44 -6.93
N THR A 232 -9.78 -16.67 -7.44
CA THR A 232 -8.88 -17.75 -7.01
C THR A 232 -7.41 -17.39 -7.19
N VAL A 233 -7.02 -16.85 -8.36
CA VAL A 233 -5.63 -16.42 -8.62
C VAL A 233 -5.22 -15.31 -7.65
N LEU A 234 -6.08 -14.33 -7.42
CA LEU A 234 -5.82 -13.24 -6.48
C LEU A 234 -5.70 -13.73 -5.04
N VAL A 235 -6.50 -14.71 -4.60
CA VAL A 235 -6.34 -15.34 -3.28
C VAL A 235 -4.93 -15.91 -3.14
N CYS A 236 -4.48 -16.71 -4.11
CA CYS A 236 -3.14 -17.29 -4.08
C CYS A 236 -2.05 -16.20 -4.01
N ALA A 237 -2.15 -15.18 -4.86
CA ALA A 237 -1.19 -14.08 -4.88
C ALA A 237 -1.14 -13.32 -3.55
N VAL A 238 -2.30 -13.00 -2.97
CA VAL A 238 -2.40 -12.30 -1.69
C VAL A 238 -1.89 -13.16 -0.53
N LEU A 239 -2.14 -14.46 -0.52
CA LEU A 239 -1.60 -15.37 0.49
C LEU A 239 -0.07 -15.45 0.43
N VAL A 240 0.53 -15.48 -0.77
CA VAL A 240 1.99 -15.42 -0.94
C VAL A 240 2.55 -14.13 -0.34
N VAL A 241 1.92 -12.98 -0.62
CA VAL A 241 2.30 -11.70 -0.02
C VAL A 241 2.17 -11.75 1.51
N GLY A 242 1.08 -12.29 2.02
CA GLY A 242 0.84 -12.43 3.46
C GLY A 242 1.92 -13.28 4.15
N VAL A 243 2.23 -14.46 3.59
CA VAL A 243 3.27 -15.36 4.12
C VAL A 243 4.65 -14.69 4.08
N ALA A 244 5.01 -14.05 2.96
CA ALA A 244 6.28 -13.32 2.86
C ALA A 244 6.41 -12.25 3.94
N ASN A 245 5.34 -11.49 4.20
CA ASN A 245 5.32 -10.47 5.24
C ASN A 245 5.36 -11.06 6.66
N VAL A 246 4.70 -12.19 6.93
CA VAL A 246 4.84 -12.90 8.22
C VAL A 246 6.28 -13.34 8.45
N THR A 247 6.95 -13.86 7.43
CA THR A 247 8.35 -14.29 7.53
C THR A 247 9.28 -13.12 7.87
N VAL A 248 9.13 -11.97 7.20
CA VAL A 248 9.94 -10.78 7.50
C VAL A 248 9.58 -10.18 8.87
N ALA A 249 8.30 -10.21 9.27
CA ALA A 249 7.90 -9.78 10.60
C ALA A 249 8.49 -10.65 11.72
N ALA A 250 8.59 -11.96 11.50
CA ALA A 250 9.14 -12.89 12.48
C ALA A 250 10.66 -12.72 12.69
N ASP A 251 11.38 -12.23 11.67
CA ASP A 251 12.81 -11.93 11.73
C ASP A 251 13.09 -10.55 11.11
N SER A 252 12.57 -9.51 11.77
CA SER A 252 12.63 -8.14 11.24
C SER A 252 14.02 -7.53 11.23
N ALA A 253 14.92 -8.00 12.09
CA ALA A 253 16.33 -7.60 12.05
C ALA A 253 16.98 -8.10 10.76
N ARG A 254 16.78 -9.36 10.39
CA ARG A 254 17.27 -9.90 9.11
C ARG A 254 16.67 -9.18 7.90
N GLY A 255 15.38 -8.85 7.94
CA GLY A 255 14.76 -8.04 6.89
C GLY A 255 15.44 -6.68 6.69
N LEU A 256 15.87 -6.04 7.78
CA LEU A 256 16.66 -4.80 7.71
C LEU A 256 18.08 -5.05 7.19
N THR A 257 18.73 -6.15 7.58
CA THR A 257 20.04 -6.57 7.04
C THR A 257 19.99 -6.67 5.52
N ASP A 258 18.98 -7.37 4.98
CA ASP A 258 18.76 -7.53 3.54
C ASP A 258 18.50 -6.16 2.87
N PHE A 259 17.69 -5.30 3.49
CA PHE A 259 17.37 -3.96 2.99
C PHE A 259 18.60 -3.04 2.92
N PHE A 260 19.45 -3.04 3.95
CA PHE A 260 20.66 -2.22 3.97
C PHE A 260 21.83 -2.82 3.17
N GLY A 261 21.68 -4.05 2.66
CA GLY A 261 22.69 -4.76 1.88
C GLY A 261 23.92 -5.12 2.71
N ALA A 262 23.69 -5.55 3.95
CA ALA A 262 24.72 -6.11 4.83
C ALA A 262 24.95 -7.60 4.55
#